data_AF-A0A8I3RV63-F1
#
_entry.id   AF-A0A8I3RV63-F1
#
_cell.length_a   1.000
_cell.length_b   1.000
_cell.length_c   1.000
_cell.angle_alpha   90.00
_cell.angle_beta   90.00
_cell.angle_gamma   90.00
#
_symmetry.space_group_name_H-M   'P 1'
#
loop_
_entity.id
_entity.type
_entity.pdbx_description
1 polymer ?
#
loop_
_entity_poly.entity_id
_entity_poly.type
_entity_poly.pdbx_seq_one_letter_code
_entity_poly.pdbx_strand_id
1 'polypeptide(L)'
;VIVISLYFEHLQDFFFFLPFSRPQKVCLCPFLPLHPLHISTHLYIIQHPAEESKVLRTVPLLAACLPQDKCKVKTGRRFSEERDPELSNVCRKSDTLILYPGAEAANLEEFILDSPTYPSTIIIIDGTWSQAKDIFYKNSLFRLPKQISNISRPFGSEYLPTEEFYTGHS
;
A
#
# COMPACT_ATOMS: atom_id res chain seq x y z
N VAL A 1 -2.17 -6.71 -3.90
CA VAL A 1 -1.83 -5.55 -4.74
C VAL A 1 -2.37 -4.38 -3.93
N ILE A 2 -1.70 -4.00 -2.84
CA ILE A 2 -2.36 -3.19 -1.78
C ILE A 2 -2.25 -1.68 -2.05
N VAL A 3 -1.26 -1.24 -2.84
CA VAL A 3 -1.19 0.17 -3.25
C VAL A 3 -2.06 0.45 -4.49
N ILE A 4 -2.27 -0.53 -5.38
CA ILE A 4 -3.01 -0.32 -6.65
C ILE A 4 -3.94 -1.50 -6.98
N SER A 5 -4.70 -2.01 -6.01
CA SER A 5 -6.00 -2.65 -6.33
C SER A 5 -7.14 -1.72 -5.99
N LEU A 6 -7.02 -0.93 -4.90
CA LEU A 6 -8.05 0.04 -4.52
C LEU A 6 -8.17 1.22 -5.51
N TYR A 7 -7.08 1.61 -6.19
CA TYR A 7 -7.13 2.62 -7.25
C TYR A 7 -7.42 2.06 -8.66
N PHE A 8 -7.35 0.74 -8.83
CA PHE A 8 -7.55 0.11 -10.14
C PHE A 8 -8.94 -0.50 -10.33
N GLU A 9 -9.74 -0.68 -9.29
CA GLU A 9 -11.15 -1.06 -9.45
C GLU A 9 -11.93 0.01 -10.23
N HIS A 10 -11.63 1.30 -10.04
CA HIS A 10 -12.22 2.36 -10.87
C HIS A 10 -11.64 2.47 -12.29
N LEU A 11 -10.54 1.77 -12.59
CA LEU A 11 -10.01 1.62 -13.95
C LEU A 11 -10.43 0.31 -14.61
N GLN A 12 -10.99 -0.65 -13.85
CA GLN A 12 -11.68 -1.80 -14.42
C GLN A 12 -12.98 -1.38 -15.12
N ASP A 13 -13.61 -0.28 -14.71
CA ASP A 13 -14.74 0.32 -15.44
C ASP A 13 -14.34 0.94 -16.78
N PHE A 14 -13.07 1.30 -16.98
CA PHE A 14 -12.53 1.72 -18.30
C PHE A 14 -12.11 0.51 -19.16
N PHE A 15 -12.10 -0.68 -18.56
CA PHE A 15 -11.74 -1.95 -19.18
C PHE A 15 -12.94 -2.91 -19.24
N PHE A 16 -14.17 -2.38 -19.37
CA PHE A 16 -15.30 -3.17 -19.86
C PHE A 16 -15.12 -3.45 -21.36
N PHE A 17 -14.24 -4.38 -21.70
CA PHE A 17 -14.20 -4.99 -23.03
C PHE A 17 -14.91 -6.33 -22.99
N LEU A 18 -15.86 -6.44 -23.93
CA LEU A 18 -16.45 -7.67 -24.44
C LEU A 18 -15.48 -8.87 -24.38
N PRO A 19 -15.97 -10.10 -24.16
CA PRO A 19 -15.19 -11.28 -23.75
C PRO A 19 -14.14 -11.81 -24.76
N PHE A 20 -13.72 -11.04 -25.77
CA PHE A 20 -12.87 -11.52 -26.87
C PHE A 20 -11.81 -10.53 -27.39
N SER A 21 -11.29 -9.61 -26.57
CA SER A 21 -10.16 -8.76 -27.02
C SER A 21 -9.11 -8.52 -25.95
N ARG A 22 -7.84 -8.68 -26.32
CA ARG A 22 -6.70 -8.32 -25.48
C ARG A 22 -6.62 -6.78 -25.38
N PRO A 23 -6.32 -6.21 -24.21
CA PRO A 23 -5.99 -4.80 -24.06
C PRO A 23 -4.97 -4.36 -25.11
N GLN A 24 -5.22 -3.24 -25.79
CA GLN A 24 -4.17 -2.63 -26.59
C GLN A 24 -3.01 -2.22 -25.68
N LYS A 25 -1.77 -2.32 -26.20
CA LYS A 25 -0.60 -1.81 -25.49
C LYS A 25 -0.73 -0.29 -25.39
N VAL A 26 -1.06 0.19 -24.20
CA VAL A 26 -1.19 1.61 -23.90
C VAL A 26 -0.05 2.05 -22.98
N CYS A 27 0.50 3.24 -23.25
CA CYS A 27 1.43 3.90 -22.34
C CYS A 27 0.63 4.72 -21.33
N LEU A 28 0.93 4.60 -20.04
CA LEU A 28 0.26 5.38 -18.99
C LEU A 28 0.89 6.76 -18.76
N CYS A 29 2.09 7.02 -19.29
CA CYS A 29 2.82 8.27 -19.11
C CYS A 29 2.02 9.53 -19.49
N PRO A 30 1.22 9.57 -20.57
CA PRO A 30 0.42 10.75 -20.91
C PRO A 30 -0.63 11.12 -19.87
N PHE A 31 -1.00 10.18 -18.98
CA PHE A 31 -2.00 10.38 -17.93
C PHE A 31 -1.38 10.66 -16.57
N LEU A 32 -0.05 10.65 -16.45
CA LEU A 32 0.64 11.05 -15.23
C LEU A 32 0.58 12.59 -15.10
N PRO A 33 0.53 13.12 -13.87
CA PRO A 33 0.51 14.55 -13.66
C PRO A 33 1.78 15.20 -14.23
N LEU A 34 1.61 16.33 -14.94
CA LEU A 34 2.71 17.07 -15.56
C LEU A 34 3.74 17.58 -14.54
N HIS A 35 3.30 17.77 -13.29
CA HIS A 35 4.12 18.17 -12.15
C HIS A 35 3.88 17.21 -10.97
N PRO A 36 4.91 16.91 -10.16
CA PRO A 36 4.74 16.08 -8.97
C PRO A 36 3.67 16.63 -8.02
N LEU A 37 2.88 15.73 -7.45
CA LEU A 37 1.83 16.04 -6.49
C LEU A 37 2.46 16.59 -5.21
N HIS A 38 1.99 17.76 -4.76
CA HIS A 38 2.47 18.34 -3.52
C HIS A 38 1.86 17.60 -2.32
N ILE A 39 2.71 16.89 -1.57
CA ILE A 39 2.30 16.16 -0.36
C ILE A 39 3.18 16.56 0.84
N SER A 40 2.55 16.72 2.00
CA SER A 40 3.25 16.96 3.27
C SER A 40 3.81 15.66 3.86
N THR A 41 3.08 14.56 3.70
CA THR A 41 3.41 13.20 4.17
C THR A 41 4.50 12.53 3.34
N HIS A 42 5.39 11.77 3.99
CA HIS A 42 6.37 10.91 3.33
C HIS A 42 5.77 9.53 3.09
N LEU A 43 6.06 8.95 1.93
CA LEU A 43 5.60 7.63 1.56
C LEU A 43 6.76 6.63 1.62
N TYR A 44 6.59 5.57 2.41
CA TYR A 44 7.50 4.42 2.45
C TYR A 44 6.83 3.21 1.79
N ILE A 45 7.34 2.79 0.64
CA ILE A 45 6.84 1.63 -0.09
C ILE A 45 7.73 0.43 0.21
N ILE A 46 7.17 -0.57 0.89
CA ILE A 46 7.82 -1.85 1.15
C ILE A 46 7.42 -2.81 0.02
N GLN A 47 8.30 -2.99 -0.95
CA GLN A 47 7.99 -3.76 -2.15
C GLN A 47 8.46 -5.21 -2.01
N HIS A 48 7.58 -6.15 -2.33
CA HIS A 48 7.96 -7.56 -2.43
C HIS A 48 8.86 -7.79 -3.66
N PRO A 49 9.98 -8.54 -3.55
CA PRO A 49 10.93 -8.71 -4.67
C PRO A 49 10.33 -9.25 -5.97
N ALA A 50 9.27 -10.07 -5.89
CA ALA A 50 8.60 -10.59 -7.08
C ALA A 50 7.84 -9.51 -7.89
N GLU A 51 7.48 -8.39 -7.26
CA GLU A 51 6.81 -7.28 -7.95
C GLU A 51 7.80 -6.42 -8.74
N GLU A 52 9.04 -6.30 -8.26
CA GLU A 52 10.10 -5.53 -8.94
C GLU A 52 10.39 -6.07 -10.34
N SER A 53 10.26 -7.39 -10.54
CA SER A 53 10.47 -8.08 -11.82
C SER A 53 9.27 -8.07 -12.77
N LYS A 54 8.11 -7.56 -12.35
CA LYS A 54 6.91 -7.55 -13.21
C LYS A 54 7.06 -6.52 -14.33
N VAL A 55 6.43 -6.79 -15.48
CA VAL A 55 6.38 -5.83 -16.61
C VAL A 55 5.48 -4.64 -16.28
N LEU A 56 4.34 -4.91 -15.63
CA LEU A 56 3.43 -3.89 -15.14
C LEU A 56 3.77 -3.59 -13.68
N ARG A 57 4.46 -2.46 -13.46
CA ARG A 57 4.90 -2.03 -12.12
C ARG A 57 4.21 -0.74 -11.74
N THR A 58 3.66 -0.77 -10.56
CA THR A 58 2.90 0.29 -9.90
C THR A 58 3.82 1.33 -9.28
N VAL A 59 4.87 0.85 -8.61
CA VAL A 59 5.82 1.67 -7.84
C VAL A 59 6.54 2.72 -8.69
N PRO A 60 7.10 2.42 -9.87
CA PRO A 60 7.75 3.44 -10.70
C PRO A 60 6.79 4.54 -11.16
N LEU A 61 5.53 4.18 -11.46
CA LEU A 61 4.50 5.15 -11.85
C LEU A 61 4.16 6.08 -10.68
N LEU A 62 3.93 5.51 -9.49
CA LEU A 62 3.64 6.29 -8.29
C LEU A 62 4.81 7.20 -7.89
N ALA A 63 6.04 6.67 -7.91
CA ALA A 63 7.24 7.45 -7.60
C ALA A 63 7.44 8.62 -8.58
N ALA A 64 7.09 8.46 -9.86
CA ALA A 64 7.16 9.54 -10.85
C ALA A 64 6.14 10.66 -10.59
N CYS A 65 5.04 10.37 -9.89
CA CYS A 65 4.02 11.36 -9.54
C CYS A 65 4.35 12.15 -8.27
N LEU A 66 5.41 11.80 -7.53
CA LEU A 66 5.72 12.36 -6.21
C LEU A 66 7.08 13.07 -6.20
N PRO A 67 7.28 14.06 -5.30
CA PRO A 67 8.60 14.64 -5.07
C PRO A 67 9.59 13.56 -4.65
N GLN A 68 10.83 13.65 -5.14
CA GLN A 68 11.84 12.61 -4.96
C GLN A 68 12.21 12.37 -3.49
N ASP A 69 12.11 13.40 -2.65
CA ASP A 69 12.33 13.34 -1.20
C ASP A 69 11.12 12.81 -0.41
N LYS A 70 9.95 12.70 -1.05
CA LYS A 70 8.69 12.28 -0.43
C LYS A 70 8.34 10.82 -0.67
N CYS A 71 9.06 10.10 -1.53
CA CYS A 71 8.80 8.68 -1.78
C CYS A 71 10.07 7.84 -1.62
N LYS A 72 10.05 6.89 -0.69
CA LYS A 72 11.14 5.94 -0.47
C LYS A 72 10.67 4.52 -0.69
N VAL A 73 11.34 3.80 -1.59
CA VAL A 73 11.04 2.41 -1.93
C VAL A 73 12.10 1.51 -1.30
N LYS A 74 11.68 0.46 -0.59
CA LYS A 74 12.55 -0.58 -0.04
C LYS A 74 12.06 -1.94 -0.50
N THR A 75 12.87 -2.65 -1.27
CA THR A 75 12.55 -3.98 -1.79
C THR A 75 13.07 -5.06 -0.84
N GLY A 76 12.20 -5.98 -0.41
CA GLY A 76 12.62 -7.05 0.50
C GLY A 76 11.47 -7.82 1.11
N ARG A 77 11.81 -8.94 1.75
CA ARG A 77 10.85 -9.75 2.53
C ARG A 77 11.05 -9.66 4.04
N ARG A 78 12.26 -9.31 4.48
CA ARG A 78 12.66 -9.27 5.88
C ARG A 78 13.50 -8.02 6.14
N PHE A 79 13.10 -7.27 7.15
CA PHE A 79 13.67 -6.03 7.64
C PHE A 79 13.88 -6.20 9.15
N SER A 80 15.01 -5.75 9.64
CA SER A 80 15.32 -5.73 11.07
C SER A 80 16.07 -4.45 11.39
N GLU A 81 16.12 -4.08 12.67
CA GLU A 81 16.78 -2.84 13.09
C GLU A 81 18.26 -2.80 12.72
N GLU A 82 18.94 -3.95 12.74
CA GLU A 82 20.36 -4.06 12.39
C GLU A 82 20.59 -3.90 10.89
N ARG A 83 19.65 -4.39 10.06
CA ARG A 83 19.77 -4.35 8.59
C ARG A 83 19.24 -3.07 8.00
N ASP A 84 18.27 -2.45 8.66
CA ASP A 84 17.63 -1.23 8.21
C ASP A 84 17.28 -0.30 9.38
N PRO A 85 18.30 0.37 9.97
CA PRO A 85 18.10 1.28 11.09
C PRO A 85 17.17 2.45 10.73
N GLU A 86 17.23 2.90 9.47
CA GLU A 86 16.37 3.98 8.97
C GLU A 86 14.90 3.57 9.00
N LEU A 87 14.55 2.41 8.43
CA LEU A 87 13.17 1.93 8.46
C LEU A 87 12.69 1.67 9.89
N SER A 88 13.56 1.12 10.75
CA SER A 88 13.23 0.92 12.16
C SER A 88 12.90 2.26 12.86
N ASN A 89 13.72 3.29 12.65
CA ASN A 89 13.47 4.63 13.18
C ASN A 89 12.14 5.19 12.68
N VAL A 90 11.83 5.03 11.39
CA VAL A 90 10.53 5.45 10.84
C VAL A 90 9.39 4.71 11.50
N CYS A 91 9.48 3.39 11.67
CA CYS A 91 8.43 2.59 12.28
C CYS A 91 8.18 2.92 13.76
N ARG A 92 9.17 3.48 14.47
CA ARG A 92 9.07 3.87 15.89
C ARG A 92 8.44 5.24 16.11
N LYS A 93 8.31 6.08 15.08
CA LYS A 93 7.70 7.40 15.22
C LYS A 93 6.19 7.28 15.44
N SER A 94 5.67 8.08 16.36
CA SER A 94 4.24 8.08 16.72
C SER A 94 3.31 8.60 15.62
N ASP A 95 3.84 9.36 14.67
CA ASP A 95 3.13 9.93 13.51
C ASP A 95 3.34 9.13 12.22
N THR A 96 3.89 7.92 12.34
CA THR A 96 3.96 6.94 11.25
C THR A 96 2.74 6.02 11.30
N LEU A 97 2.09 5.87 10.15
CA LEU A 97 1.02 4.89 9.95
C LEU A 97 1.48 3.79 9.01
N ILE A 98 0.87 2.61 9.14
CA ILE A 98 1.02 1.54 8.16
C ILE A 98 -0.33 1.13 7.58
N LEU A 99 -0.42 1.17 6.25
CA LEU A 99 -1.61 0.75 5.52
C LEU A 99 -1.58 -0.77 5.33
N TYR A 100 -2.29 -1.48 6.22
CA TYR A 100 -2.43 -2.92 6.17
C TYR A 100 -3.75 -3.33 6.86
N PRO A 101 -4.63 -4.11 6.19
CA PRO A 101 -5.87 -4.58 6.80
C PRO A 101 -5.57 -5.76 7.74
N GLY A 102 -5.38 -5.44 9.01
CA GLY A 102 -5.26 -6.40 10.12
C GLY A 102 -6.42 -6.23 11.10
N ALA A 103 -6.55 -7.16 12.04
CA ALA A 103 -7.56 -7.09 13.10
C ALA A 103 -7.42 -5.85 14.00
N GLU A 104 -6.22 -5.28 14.07
CA GLU A 104 -5.89 -4.08 14.84
C GLU A 104 -5.97 -2.80 14.00
N ALA A 105 -6.37 -2.89 12.72
CA ALA A 105 -6.41 -1.74 11.84
C ALA A 105 -7.58 -0.82 12.18
N ALA A 106 -7.26 0.42 12.54
CA ALA A 106 -8.26 1.47 12.66
C ALA A 106 -8.73 1.89 11.25
N ASN A 107 -9.95 2.39 11.16
CA ASN A 107 -10.40 3.04 9.93
C ASN A 107 -9.64 4.38 9.76
N LEU A 108 -9.19 4.68 8.53
CA LEU A 108 -8.41 5.91 8.27
C LEU A 108 -9.25 7.17 8.47
N GLU A 109 -10.52 7.16 8.05
CA GLU A 109 -11.42 8.30 8.26
C GLU A 109 -11.63 8.58 9.75
N GLU A 110 -11.88 7.54 10.55
CA GLU A 110 -11.99 7.63 12.02
C GLU A 110 -10.70 8.14 12.66
N PHE A 111 -9.54 7.67 12.20
CA PHE A 111 -8.25 8.15 12.69
C PHE A 111 -8.05 9.66 12.49
N ILE A 112 -8.41 10.18 11.32
CA ILE A 112 -8.28 11.60 10.99
C ILE A 112 -9.25 12.45 11.83
N LEU A 113 -10.43 11.92 12.17
CA LEU A 113 -11.41 12.60 13.00
C LEU A 113 -10.98 12.67 14.47
N ASP A 114 -10.43 11.58 15.01
CA ASP A 114 -10.01 11.48 16.42
C ASP A 114 -8.69 12.20 16.72
N SER A 115 -7.85 12.40 15.71
CA SER A 115 -6.60 13.15 15.85
C SER A 115 -6.41 14.11 14.67
N PRO A 116 -6.48 15.44 14.90
CA PRO A 116 -6.26 16.42 13.84
C PRO A 116 -4.79 16.49 13.37
N THR A 117 -3.92 15.62 13.90
CA THR A 117 -2.51 15.56 13.51
C THR A 117 -2.36 14.63 12.32
N TYR A 118 -2.13 15.21 11.14
CA TYR A 118 -1.85 14.45 9.93
C TYR A 118 -0.56 13.65 10.07
N PRO A 119 -0.51 12.39 9.58
CA PRO A 119 0.68 11.57 9.67
C PRO A 119 1.82 12.17 8.86
N SER A 120 3.02 12.21 9.43
CA SER A 120 4.20 12.64 8.69
C SER A 120 4.70 11.56 7.74
N THR A 121 4.37 10.29 8.00
CA THR A 121 4.80 9.14 7.21
C THR A 121 3.71 8.08 7.09
N ILE A 122 3.52 7.55 5.88
CA ILE A 122 2.67 6.38 5.62
C ILE A 122 3.54 5.28 5.00
N ILE A 123 3.50 4.10 5.61
CA ILE A 123 4.10 2.87 5.10
C ILE A 123 3.04 2.09 4.33
N ILE A 124 3.36 1.66 3.10
CA ILE A 124 2.49 0.77 2.32
C ILE A 124 3.29 -0.44 1.83
N ILE A 125 2.65 -1.61 1.84
CA ILE A 125 3.25 -2.85 1.34
C ILE A 125 2.78 -3.13 -0.10
N ASP A 126 3.72 -3.12 -1.05
CA ASP A 126 3.46 -3.43 -2.45
C ASP A 126 3.73 -4.92 -2.73
N GLY A 127 2.66 -5.65 -3.03
CA GLY A 127 2.66 -7.10 -3.22
C GLY A 127 1.25 -7.65 -3.37
N THR A 128 1.09 -8.88 -3.83
CA THR A 128 -0.17 -9.65 -3.72
C THR A 128 -0.59 -9.79 -2.25
N TRP A 129 -1.84 -10.16 -1.99
CA TRP A 129 -2.31 -10.35 -0.61
C TRP A 129 -1.43 -11.29 0.20
N SER A 130 -1.11 -12.46 -0.36
CA SER A 130 -0.22 -13.43 0.27
C SER A 130 1.20 -12.87 0.50
N GLN A 131 1.75 -12.13 -0.46
CA GLN A 131 3.07 -11.50 -0.32
C GLN A 131 3.08 -10.40 0.75
N ALA A 132 2.06 -9.55 0.78
CA ALA A 132 1.97 -8.47 1.75
C ALA A 132 1.75 -9.02 3.16
N LYS A 133 0.92 -10.06 3.30
CA LYS A 133 0.76 -10.85 4.54
C LYS A 133 2.10 -11.42 4.98
N ASP A 134 2.84 -12.05 4.06
CA ASP A 134 4.17 -12.63 4.35
C ASP A 134 5.15 -11.57 4.87
N ILE A 135 5.22 -10.41 4.19
CA ILE A 135 6.06 -9.28 4.62
C ILE A 135 5.61 -8.78 5.99
N PHE A 136 4.32 -8.51 6.19
CA PHE A 136 3.83 -7.94 7.44
C PHE A 136 4.14 -8.83 8.64
N TYR A 137 3.82 -10.13 8.56
CA TYR A 137 3.98 -11.04 9.70
C TYR A 137 5.43 -11.46 9.96
N LYS A 138 6.31 -11.43 8.95
CA LYS A 138 7.75 -11.74 9.14
C LYS A 138 8.56 -10.58 9.72
N ASN A 139 7.97 -9.39 9.86
CA ASN A 139 8.67 -8.17 10.27
C ASN A 139 7.97 -7.55 11.48
N SER A 140 8.48 -7.81 12.68
CA SER A 140 7.94 -7.24 13.92
C SER A 140 7.92 -5.72 13.94
N LEU A 141 8.84 -5.07 13.21
CA LEU A 141 8.89 -3.61 13.04
C LEU A 141 7.58 -3.02 12.53
N PHE A 142 6.84 -3.75 11.68
CA PHE A 142 5.59 -3.27 11.09
C PHE A 142 4.39 -3.33 12.04
N ARG A 143 4.58 -3.87 13.25
CA ARG A 143 3.58 -3.82 14.34
C ARG A 143 3.75 -2.59 15.24
N LEU A 144 4.83 -1.82 15.08
CA LEU A 144 5.09 -0.62 15.89
C LEU A 144 4.23 0.57 15.46
N PRO A 145 4.10 0.89 14.15
CA PRO A 145 3.21 1.96 13.70
C PRO A 145 1.75 1.59 13.89
N LYS A 146 0.89 2.59 14.01
CA LYS A 146 -0.55 2.37 14.04
C LYS A 146 -1.02 1.80 12.69
N GLN A 147 -1.72 0.68 12.73
CA GLN A 147 -2.31 0.05 11.56
C GLN A 147 -3.57 0.81 11.16
N ILE A 148 -3.69 1.10 9.87
CA ILE A 148 -4.89 1.70 9.28
C ILE A 148 -5.37 0.86 8.11
N SER A 149 -6.68 0.85 7.91
CA SER A 149 -7.32 0.30 6.73
C SER A 149 -8.18 1.37 6.07
N ASN A 150 -8.15 1.44 4.75
CA ASN A 150 -8.95 2.38 3.95
C ASN A 150 -10.33 1.79 3.60
N ILE A 151 -10.87 0.92 4.47
CA ILE A 151 -12.16 0.25 4.23
C ILE A 151 -13.26 1.10 4.86
N SER A 152 -13.60 2.23 4.23
CA SER A 152 -14.96 2.76 4.32
C SER A 152 -15.82 1.97 3.33
N ARG A 153 -16.72 1.10 3.79
CA ARG A 153 -17.73 0.48 2.89
C ARG A 153 -19.01 1.29 2.95
N PRO A 154 -19.48 1.88 1.84
CA PRO A 154 -20.91 2.07 1.66
C PRO A 154 -21.55 0.86 0.97
N PHE A 155 -20.86 0.10 0.11
CA PHE A 155 -21.46 -1.06 -0.57
C PHE A 155 -20.44 -2.18 -0.76
N GLY A 156 -20.92 -3.42 -0.60
CA GLY A 156 -20.10 -4.63 -0.52
C GLY A 156 -19.29 -4.90 -1.80
N SER A 157 -17.96 -4.82 -1.70
CA SER A 157 -17.08 -5.50 -2.66
C SER A 157 -16.79 -6.94 -2.18
N GLU A 158 -17.30 -7.90 -2.93
CA GLU A 158 -17.19 -9.35 -2.72
C GLU A 158 -15.78 -9.88 -3.06
N TYR A 159 -14.74 -9.40 -2.36
CA TYR A 159 -13.37 -9.88 -2.53
C TYR A 159 -12.61 -10.10 -1.21
N LEU A 160 -13.35 -10.19 -0.10
CA LEU A 160 -12.83 -10.78 1.12
C LEU A 160 -13.54 -12.12 1.28
N PRO A 161 -12.84 -13.27 1.28
CA PRO A 161 -13.36 -14.44 1.98
C PRO A 161 -13.46 -14.01 3.45
N THR A 162 -14.67 -13.67 3.88
CA THR A 162 -14.99 -13.24 5.25
C THR A 162 -14.73 -14.33 6.28
N GLU A 163 -14.31 -15.53 5.87
CA GLU A 163 -14.11 -16.68 6.76
C GLU A 163 -12.65 -17.03 7.09
N GLU A 164 -11.64 -16.55 6.35
CA GLU A 164 -10.23 -16.87 6.69
C GLU A 164 -9.58 -15.92 7.71
N PHE A 165 -10.30 -14.89 8.15
CA PHE A 165 -9.82 -13.95 9.18
C PHE A 165 -10.00 -14.45 10.61
N TYR A 166 -10.87 -15.45 10.85
CA TYR A 166 -11.27 -15.85 12.21
C TYR A 166 -10.71 -17.19 12.69
N THR A 167 -10.16 -18.03 11.82
CA THR A 167 -9.65 -19.35 12.22
C THR A 167 -8.14 -19.37 12.31
N GLY A 168 -7.62 -18.67 13.32
CA GLY A 168 -6.44 -19.17 14.03
C GLY A 168 -6.87 -20.38 14.85
N HIS A 169 -6.63 -21.58 14.35
CA HIS A 169 -6.68 -22.80 15.16
C HIS A 169 -5.26 -23.29 15.41
N SER A 170 -4.92 -23.24 16.71
CA SER A 170 -4.05 -24.17 17.46
C SER A 170 -2.60 -24.35 17.04
#